data_AF-A0A453N451-F1
#
_entry.id   AF-A0A453N451-F1
#
_cell.length_a   1.000
_cell.length_b   1.000
_cell.length_c   1.000
_cell.angle_alpha   90.00
_cell.angle_beta   90.00
_cell.angle_gamma   90.00
#
_symmetry.space_group_name_H-M   'P 1'
#
loop_
_entity.id
_entity.type
_entity.pdbx_description
1 polymer ?
#
loop_
_entity_poly.entity_id
_entity_poly.type
_entity_poly.pdbx_seq_one_letter_code
_entity_poly.pdbx_strand_id
1 'polypeptide(L)'
;MPSETPHQLMVLWAPFLLIHLGGQDTVTAFSLEDNELWLRHLLMLLGQACLVVYVLWKWVTLSYYQLLISAALLFVDGIIKYGERIWALKLGSQEGLRSSTSTEAKKASLQFGLGFSTERKEQTYQEIVRYALLRERGVRDIFAGRKLFDMDDLTREYFLYQYDREVPRGDAQLNFKRAEIELSIMYDSLYTKSRVIQTRSGAILRCVSFASIVVAFVLYVKMMVSSSAYAEQTTSVYNSVDYRRSRVDAAITYILFIGAVCLEACSFFVVMIMSPLEWPLLEARAGWCRVLLTRVAWPMFMRIQPETKPWWSNSMGQYNFLSSCCNKS
;
A
#
# COMPACT_ATOMS: atom_id res chain seq x y z
N MET A 1 16.76 -34.96 -29.29
CA MET A 1 15.63 -34.04 -29.10
C MET A 1 16.21 -32.65 -28.89
N PRO A 2 15.82 -31.63 -29.67
CA PRO A 2 16.38 -30.30 -29.54
C PRO A 2 15.92 -29.71 -28.21
N SER A 3 16.87 -29.20 -27.44
CA SER A 3 16.69 -28.57 -26.14
C SER A 3 15.88 -27.27 -26.25
N GLU A 4 14.62 -27.30 -25.83
CA GLU A 4 13.75 -26.12 -25.69
C GLU A 4 14.13 -25.28 -24.46
N THR A 5 15.34 -24.76 -24.41
CA THR A 5 15.80 -23.86 -23.33
C THR A 5 15.34 -22.40 -23.44
N PRO A 6 15.03 -21.79 -24.61
CA PRO A 6 14.68 -20.36 -24.67
C PRO A 6 13.26 -20.05 -24.13
N HIS A 7 12.34 -21.01 -24.10
CA HIS A 7 10.95 -20.75 -23.69
C HIS A 7 10.68 -20.96 -22.19
N GLN A 8 11.63 -21.53 -21.44
CA GLN A 8 11.38 -21.96 -20.06
C GLN A 8 11.13 -20.77 -19.12
N LEU A 9 11.87 -19.66 -19.27
CA LEU A 9 11.71 -18.47 -18.43
C LEU A 9 10.35 -17.78 -18.59
N MET A 10 9.63 -18.03 -19.68
CA MET A 10 8.32 -17.43 -19.93
C MET A 10 7.26 -17.83 -18.89
N VAL A 11 7.43 -18.96 -18.20
CA VAL A 11 6.51 -19.35 -17.11
C VAL A 11 6.57 -18.40 -15.91
N LEU A 12 7.70 -17.72 -15.69
CA LEU A 12 7.82 -16.71 -14.63
C LEU A 12 7.15 -15.39 -15.02
N TRP A 13 7.03 -15.10 -16.32
CA TRP A 13 6.52 -13.82 -16.81
C TRP A 13 5.02 -13.66 -16.55
N ALA A 14 4.24 -14.75 -16.62
CA ALA A 14 2.81 -14.68 -16.34
C ALA A 14 2.52 -14.24 -14.87
N PRO A 15 3.14 -14.86 -13.84
CA PRO A 15 3.11 -14.33 -12.48
C PRO A 15 3.67 -12.91 -12.33
N PHE A 16 4.76 -12.55 -13.01
CA PHE A 16 5.28 -11.18 -12.97
C PHE A 16 4.30 -10.14 -13.51
N LEU A 17 3.62 -10.44 -14.62
CA LEU A 17 2.58 -9.57 -15.16
C LEU A 17 1.46 -9.40 -14.13
N LEU A 18 1.03 -10.48 -13.46
CA LEU A 18 0.04 -10.42 -12.39
C LEU A 18 0.47 -9.50 -11.22
N ILE A 19 1.75 -9.58 -10.81
CA ILE A 19 2.35 -8.69 -9.80
C ILE A 19 2.22 -7.23 -10.23
N HIS A 20 2.53 -6.91 -11.50
CA HIS A 20 2.50 -5.53 -12.00
C HIS A 20 1.07 -5.00 -12.16
N LEU A 21 0.13 -5.89 -12.52
CA LEU A 21 -1.31 -5.61 -12.61
C LEU A 21 -1.94 -5.25 -11.26
N GLY A 22 -1.38 -5.76 -10.15
CA GLY A 22 -1.72 -5.33 -8.79
C GLY A 22 -1.48 -3.83 -8.51
N GLY A 23 -0.79 -3.14 -9.43
CA GLY A 23 -0.59 -1.69 -9.43
C GLY A 23 0.49 -1.24 -8.44
N GLN A 24 1.13 -0.11 -8.75
CA GLN A 24 2.12 0.52 -7.88
C GLN A 24 1.50 0.86 -6.52
N ASP A 25 2.30 0.80 -5.45
CA ASP A 25 1.82 0.74 -4.06
C ASP A 25 1.06 1.97 -3.54
N THR A 26 0.94 3.04 -4.32
CA THR A 26 0.46 4.33 -3.83
C THR A 26 -0.98 4.62 -4.22
N VAL A 27 -1.35 4.71 -5.50
CA VAL A 27 -2.71 5.19 -5.88
C VAL A 27 -3.64 4.04 -6.27
N THR A 28 -4.83 3.98 -5.66
CA THR A 28 -5.86 2.97 -5.96
C THR A 28 -7.00 3.50 -6.79
N ALA A 29 -7.35 4.77 -6.61
CA ALA A 29 -8.51 5.42 -7.23
C ALA A 29 -8.18 6.85 -7.65
N PHE A 30 -8.78 7.33 -8.74
CA PHE A 30 -8.65 8.71 -9.20
C PHE A 30 -9.88 9.55 -8.81
N SER A 31 -11.03 8.91 -8.59
CA SER A 31 -12.22 9.51 -7.99
C SER A 31 -12.83 8.60 -6.92
N LEU A 32 -13.78 9.10 -6.12
CA LEU A 32 -14.42 8.27 -5.08
C LEU A 32 -15.29 7.17 -5.71
N GLU A 33 -15.87 7.44 -6.88
CA GLU A 33 -16.70 6.50 -7.63
C GLU A 33 -15.89 5.26 -8.08
N ASP A 34 -14.58 5.40 -8.29
CA ASP A 34 -13.71 4.27 -8.62
C ASP A 34 -13.66 3.23 -7.49
N ASN A 35 -13.82 3.66 -6.23
CA ASN A 35 -13.82 2.75 -5.08
C ASN A 35 -15.01 1.78 -5.10
N GLU A 36 -16.14 2.18 -5.70
CA GLU A 36 -17.32 1.32 -5.86
C GLU A 36 -17.11 0.19 -6.88
N LEU A 37 -16.15 0.34 -7.79
CA LEU A 37 -15.83 -0.64 -8.83
C LEU A 37 -14.95 -1.80 -8.33
N TRP A 38 -14.76 -1.96 -7.01
CA TRP A 38 -13.92 -3.00 -6.43
C TRP A 38 -14.34 -4.42 -6.86
N LEU A 39 -15.64 -4.69 -7.07
CA LEU A 39 -16.14 -5.98 -7.57
C LEU A 39 -15.68 -6.27 -9.01
N ARG A 40 -15.61 -5.23 -9.86
CA ARG A 40 -15.08 -5.38 -11.23
C ARG A 40 -13.60 -5.73 -11.19
N HIS A 41 -12.84 -5.10 -10.30
CA HIS A 41 -11.42 -5.43 -10.09
C HIS A 41 -11.25 -6.85 -9.53
N LEU A 42 -12.15 -7.31 -8.66
CA LEU A 42 -12.18 -8.70 -8.20
C LEU A 42 -12.42 -9.68 -9.34
N LEU A 43 -13.38 -9.41 -10.22
CA LEU A 43 -13.64 -10.25 -11.39
C LEU A 43 -12.42 -10.29 -12.33
N MET A 44 -11.76 -9.15 -12.55
CA MET A 44 -10.55 -9.07 -13.35
C MET A 44 -9.41 -9.90 -12.74
N LEU A 45 -9.23 -9.83 -11.41
CA LEU A 45 -8.27 -10.67 -10.70
C LEU A 45 -8.57 -12.15 -10.91
N LEU A 46 -9.83 -12.59 -10.76
CA LEU A 46 -10.20 -13.99 -10.98
C LEU A 46 -9.86 -14.46 -12.40
N GLY A 47 -10.19 -13.67 -13.41
CA GLY A 47 -9.85 -13.99 -14.80
C GLY A 47 -8.34 -14.09 -15.03
N GLN A 48 -7.57 -13.14 -14.51
CA GLN A 48 -6.11 -13.14 -14.63
C GLN A 48 -5.46 -14.28 -13.84
N ALA A 49 -5.96 -14.56 -12.64
CA ALA A 49 -5.50 -15.67 -11.81
C ALA A 49 -5.73 -17.01 -12.52
N CYS A 50 -6.92 -17.22 -13.10
CA CYS A 50 -7.21 -18.41 -13.90
C CYS A 50 -6.26 -18.56 -15.08
N LEU A 51 -5.94 -17.46 -15.78
CA LEU A 51 -5.00 -17.47 -16.91
C LEU A 51 -3.58 -17.84 -16.46
N VAL A 52 -3.10 -17.30 -15.34
CA VAL A 52 -1.78 -17.66 -14.81
C VAL A 52 -1.76 -19.12 -14.34
N VAL A 53 -2.79 -19.59 -13.64
CA VAL A 53 -2.92 -21.01 -13.22
C VAL A 53 -2.91 -21.94 -14.43
N TYR A 54 -3.63 -21.60 -15.50
CA TYR A 54 -3.63 -22.37 -16.74
C TYR A 54 -2.24 -22.45 -17.37
N VAL A 55 -1.51 -21.33 -17.41
CA VAL A 55 -0.12 -21.32 -17.87
C VAL A 55 0.71 -22.25 -16.98
N LEU A 56 0.71 -22.08 -15.66
CA LEU A 56 1.48 -22.91 -14.73
C LEU A 56 1.17 -24.41 -14.90
N TRP A 57 -0.11 -24.78 -15.01
CA TRP A 57 -0.53 -26.17 -15.26
C TRP A 57 0.10 -26.75 -16.54
N LYS A 58 0.10 -25.98 -17.64
CA LYS A 58 0.70 -26.40 -18.90
C LYS A 58 2.23 -26.59 -18.80
N TRP A 59 2.90 -25.91 -17.87
CA TRP A 59 4.35 -26.03 -17.66
C TRP A 59 4.74 -27.13 -16.66
N VAL A 60 3.83 -27.55 -15.77
CA VAL A 60 4.05 -28.70 -14.85
C VAL A 60 4.39 -29.98 -15.62
N THR A 61 3.77 -30.19 -16.78
CA THR A 61 3.99 -31.37 -17.63
C THR A 61 5.37 -31.42 -18.28
N LEU A 62 6.17 -30.33 -18.21
CA LEU A 62 7.50 -30.21 -18.82
C LEU A 62 8.68 -30.42 -17.85
N SER A 63 8.42 -30.80 -16.59
CA SER A 63 9.40 -31.35 -15.61
C SER A 63 10.48 -30.41 -15.00
N TYR A 64 10.25 -29.09 -14.91
CA TYR A 64 11.16 -28.14 -14.22
C TYR A 64 10.65 -27.68 -12.85
N TYR A 65 10.80 -28.52 -11.82
CA TYR A 65 10.20 -28.30 -10.50
C TYR A 65 10.68 -27.03 -9.78
N GLN A 66 11.97 -26.66 -9.86
CA GLN A 66 12.47 -25.46 -9.17
C GLN A 66 11.87 -24.16 -9.74
N LEU A 67 11.79 -24.06 -11.05
CA LEU A 67 11.21 -22.93 -11.77
C LEU A 67 9.70 -22.80 -11.49
N LEU A 68 9.01 -23.94 -11.41
CA LEU A 68 7.59 -24.00 -11.05
C LEU A 68 7.36 -23.50 -9.62
N ILE A 69 8.21 -23.87 -8.65
CA ILE A 69 8.12 -23.37 -7.27
C ILE A 69 8.34 -21.85 -7.24
N SER A 70 9.35 -21.33 -7.94
CA SER A 70 9.55 -19.89 -8.09
C SER A 70 8.33 -19.19 -8.70
N ALA A 71 7.75 -19.77 -9.75
CA ALA A 71 6.57 -19.23 -10.42
C ALA A 71 5.33 -19.25 -9.50
N ALA A 72 5.16 -20.30 -8.69
CA ALA A 72 4.08 -20.39 -7.70
C ALA A 72 4.23 -19.35 -6.58
N LEU A 73 5.46 -19.11 -6.10
CA LEU A 73 5.72 -18.06 -5.11
C LEU A 73 5.42 -16.66 -5.68
N LEU A 74 5.83 -16.38 -6.92
CA LEU A 74 5.47 -15.14 -7.62
C LEU A 74 3.97 -15.01 -7.86
N PHE A 75 3.28 -16.13 -8.12
CA PHE A 75 1.82 -16.12 -8.26
C PHE A 75 1.14 -15.74 -6.94
N VAL A 76 1.59 -16.30 -5.82
CA VAL A 76 1.12 -15.90 -4.48
C VAL A 76 1.37 -14.41 -4.24
N ASP A 77 2.57 -13.90 -4.55
CA ASP A 77 2.90 -12.47 -4.46
C ASP A 77 1.93 -11.60 -5.27
N GLY A 78 1.65 -11.99 -6.51
CA GLY A 78 0.73 -11.28 -7.40
C GLY A 78 -0.71 -11.27 -6.89
N ILE A 79 -1.20 -12.39 -6.36
CA ILE A 79 -2.53 -12.48 -5.74
C ILE A 79 -2.61 -11.57 -4.51
N ILE A 80 -1.56 -11.54 -3.66
CA ILE A 80 -1.52 -10.67 -2.49
C ILE A 80 -1.61 -9.21 -2.92
N LYS A 81 -0.75 -8.75 -3.83
CA LYS A 81 -0.70 -7.35 -4.28
C LYS A 81 -1.98 -6.87 -4.93
N TYR A 82 -2.56 -7.69 -5.80
CA TYR A 82 -3.83 -7.36 -6.42
C TYR A 82 -4.97 -7.39 -5.38
N GLY A 83 -4.95 -8.37 -4.48
CA GLY A 83 -5.88 -8.47 -3.36
C GLY A 83 -5.84 -7.24 -2.46
N GLU A 84 -4.66 -6.72 -2.13
CA GLU A 84 -4.49 -5.47 -1.37
C GLU A 84 -5.13 -4.27 -2.08
N ARG A 85 -4.97 -4.16 -3.40
CA ARG A 85 -5.64 -3.13 -4.19
C ARG A 85 -7.16 -3.24 -4.09
N ILE A 86 -7.71 -4.44 -4.27
CA ILE A 86 -9.17 -4.67 -4.15
C ILE A 86 -9.64 -4.35 -2.74
N TRP A 87 -8.86 -4.74 -1.73
CA TRP A 87 -9.21 -4.47 -0.34
C TRP A 87 -9.18 -2.96 -0.04
N ALA A 88 -8.23 -2.20 -0.60
CA ALA A 88 -8.17 -0.76 -0.45
C ALA A 88 -9.38 -0.07 -1.09
N LEU A 89 -9.73 -0.46 -2.32
CA LEU A 89 -10.94 0.03 -3.00
C LEU A 89 -12.20 -0.30 -2.19
N LYS A 90 -12.32 -1.53 -1.69
CA LYS A 90 -13.45 -1.95 -0.84
C LYS A 90 -13.51 -1.16 0.47
N LEU A 91 -12.39 -0.82 1.08
CA LEU A 91 -12.38 0.02 2.29
C LEU A 91 -12.74 1.48 1.99
N GLY A 92 -12.35 1.99 0.82
CA GLY A 92 -12.66 3.33 0.33
C GLY A 92 -14.06 3.49 -0.26
N SER A 93 -14.80 2.39 -0.48
CA SER A 93 -16.20 2.46 -0.92
C SER A 93 -17.11 2.94 0.20
N GLN A 94 -18.28 3.48 -0.14
CA GLN A 94 -19.24 4.02 0.83
C GLN A 94 -19.64 2.98 1.88
N GLU A 95 -19.84 1.73 1.47
CA GLU A 95 -20.13 0.62 2.39
C GLU A 95 -18.92 0.25 3.28
N GLY A 96 -17.71 0.28 2.71
CA GLY A 96 -16.46 0.07 3.44
C GLY A 96 -16.21 1.15 4.50
N LEU A 97 -16.40 2.41 4.13
CA LEU A 97 -16.38 3.56 5.03
C LEU A 97 -17.42 3.38 6.13
N ARG A 98 -18.66 3.03 5.77
CA ARG A 98 -19.76 2.84 6.73
C ARG A 98 -19.43 1.78 7.78
N SER A 99 -18.95 0.61 7.36
CA SER A 99 -18.64 -0.54 8.21
C SER A 99 -17.40 -0.34 9.09
N SER A 100 -16.33 0.22 8.53
CA SER A 100 -15.08 0.50 9.26
C SER A 100 -15.31 1.46 10.42
N THR A 101 -15.95 2.59 10.14
CA THR A 101 -16.30 3.59 11.14
C THR A 101 -17.25 3.05 12.23
N SER A 102 -18.29 2.27 11.88
CA SER A 102 -19.17 1.66 12.91
C SER A 102 -18.38 0.77 13.87
N THR A 103 -17.35 0.08 13.37
CA THR A 103 -16.46 -0.75 14.18
C THR A 103 -15.57 0.09 15.08
N GLU A 104 -15.09 1.25 14.61
CA GLU A 104 -14.31 2.21 15.40
C GLU A 104 -15.14 2.86 16.49
N ALA A 105 -16.36 3.32 16.18
CA ALA A 105 -17.31 3.88 17.14
C ALA A 105 -17.59 2.91 18.29
N LYS A 106 -17.79 1.62 17.98
CA LYS A 106 -17.99 0.57 19.00
C LYS A 106 -16.76 0.35 19.88
N LYS A 107 -15.55 0.52 19.35
CA LYS A 107 -14.31 0.42 20.14
C LYS A 107 -14.13 1.66 21.03
N ALA A 108 -14.42 2.84 20.48
CA ALA A 108 -14.30 4.11 21.19
C ALA A 108 -15.25 4.18 22.39
N SER A 109 -16.52 3.77 22.23
CA SER A 109 -17.48 3.73 23.34
C SER A 109 -17.06 2.79 24.46
N LEU A 110 -16.49 1.63 24.11
CA LEU A 110 -15.97 0.66 25.07
C LEU A 110 -14.75 1.19 25.84
N GLN A 111 -13.98 2.09 25.22
CA GLN A 111 -12.80 2.72 25.81
C GLN A 111 -13.16 3.96 26.65
N PHE A 112 -14.18 4.72 26.24
CA PHE A 112 -14.71 5.86 27.00
C PHE A 112 -15.29 5.42 28.35
N GLY A 113 -15.97 4.27 28.40
CA GLY A 113 -16.45 3.66 29.65
C GLY A 113 -15.35 3.26 30.65
N LEU A 114 -14.07 3.26 30.24
CA LEU A 114 -12.91 2.96 31.08
C LEU A 114 -12.20 4.22 31.61
N GLY A 115 -12.79 5.41 31.46
CA GLY A 115 -12.32 6.63 32.12
C GLY A 115 -11.05 7.24 31.52
N PHE A 116 -11.07 7.57 30.22
CA PHE A 116 -9.98 8.31 29.58
C PHE A 116 -10.08 9.80 29.92
N SER A 117 -9.13 10.31 30.71
CA SER A 117 -9.02 11.73 31.04
C SER A 117 -8.12 12.42 30.02
N THR A 118 -8.68 13.40 29.32
CA THR A 118 -7.96 14.25 28.36
C THR A 118 -7.17 15.32 29.12
N GLU A 119 -5.95 14.98 29.55
CA GLU A 119 -5.03 15.99 30.07
C GLU A 119 -4.51 16.90 28.94
N ARG A 120 -4.63 18.20 29.17
CA ARG A 120 -4.15 19.28 28.30
C ARG A 120 -2.62 19.25 28.23
N LYS A 121 -2.04 18.77 27.14
CA LYS A 121 -0.59 18.88 26.85
C LYS A 121 -0.32 19.76 25.63
N GLU A 122 0.88 20.34 25.62
CA GLU A 122 1.41 21.33 24.68
C GLU A 122 1.18 20.98 23.20
N GLN A 123 1.14 22.00 22.34
CA GLN A 123 1.01 21.90 20.87
C GLN A 123 2.26 21.25 20.23
N THR A 124 2.53 19.99 20.54
CA THR A 124 3.56 19.20 19.86
C THR A 124 3.03 18.73 18.51
N TYR A 125 3.89 18.58 17.50
CA TYR A 125 3.53 18.04 16.19
C TYR A 125 2.78 16.70 16.25
N GLN A 126 3.08 15.85 17.25
CA GLN A 126 2.33 14.63 17.55
C GLN A 126 0.84 14.86 17.78
N GLU A 127 0.48 15.91 18.54
CA GLU A 127 -0.91 16.25 18.82
C GLU A 127 -1.63 16.81 17.59
N ILE A 128 -0.93 17.58 16.75
CA ILE A 128 -1.49 18.07 15.47
C ILE A 128 -1.85 16.89 14.57
N VAL A 129 -0.96 15.90 14.47
CA VAL A 129 -1.20 14.71 13.66
C VAL A 129 -2.30 13.81 14.27
N ARG A 130 -2.31 13.63 15.59
CA ARG A 130 -3.36 12.89 16.31
C ARG A 130 -4.74 13.53 16.09
N TYR A 131 -4.79 14.86 16.15
CA TYR A 131 -5.99 15.63 15.87
C TYR A 131 -6.47 15.46 14.42
N ALA A 132 -5.54 15.54 13.46
CA ALA A 132 -5.85 15.35 12.05
C ALA A 132 -6.43 13.94 11.76
N LEU A 133 -5.90 12.90 12.42
CA LEU A 133 -6.43 11.53 12.33
C LEU A 133 -7.84 11.39 12.90
N LEU A 134 -8.14 12.02 14.04
CA LEU A 134 -9.48 11.99 14.62
C LEU A 134 -10.50 12.70 13.72
N ARG A 135 -10.09 13.82 13.11
CA ARG A 135 -10.94 14.58 12.19
C ARG A 135 -11.21 13.82 10.90
N GLU A 136 -10.21 13.12 10.38
CA GLU A 136 -10.37 12.28 9.20
C GLU A 136 -11.47 11.22 9.39
N ARG A 137 -11.67 10.69 10.62
CA ARG A 137 -12.81 9.79 10.90
C ARG A 137 -14.16 10.43 10.67
N GLY A 138 -14.35 11.66 11.15
CA GLY A 138 -15.60 12.41 10.95
C GLY A 138 -15.84 12.71 9.48
N VAL A 139 -14.78 13.00 8.72
CA VAL A 139 -14.86 13.16 7.27
C VAL A 139 -15.27 11.84 6.58
N ARG A 140 -14.69 10.71 6.97
CA ARG A 140 -15.11 9.39 6.47
C ARG A 140 -16.58 9.10 6.76
N ASP A 141 -17.09 9.52 7.90
CA ASP A 141 -18.52 9.36 8.23
C ASP A 141 -19.44 10.13 7.30
N ILE A 142 -19.04 11.34 6.90
CA ILE A 142 -19.77 12.11 5.90
C ILE A 142 -19.75 11.39 4.55
N PHE A 143 -18.58 10.91 4.12
CA PHE A 143 -18.47 10.14 2.86
C PHE A 143 -19.19 8.79 2.91
N ALA A 144 -19.35 8.19 4.09
CA ALA A 144 -20.19 7.01 4.29
C ALA A 144 -21.70 7.31 4.19
N GLY A 145 -22.09 8.59 4.13
CA GLY A 145 -23.48 9.04 4.15
C GLY A 145 -24.10 9.08 5.54
N ARG A 146 -23.31 9.09 6.63
CA ARG A 146 -23.81 9.30 7.99
C ARG A 146 -24.09 10.77 8.24
N LYS A 147 -25.17 11.04 8.98
CA LYS A 147 -25.47 12.39 9.48
C LYS A 147 -24.56 12.70 10.65
N LEU A 148 -24.30 13.98 10.88
CA LEU A 148 -23.48 14.48 11.99
C LEU A 148 -23.97 13.99 13.38
N PHE A 149 -25.28 13.88 13.56
CA PHE A 149 -25.90 13.37 14.80
C PHE A 149 -25.82 11.84 14.95
N ASP A 150 -25.43 11.11 13.90
CA ASP A 150 -25.24 9.66 13.95
C ASP A 150 -23.76 9.27 14.20
N MET A 151 -22.84 10.24 14.18
CA MET A 151 -21.42 10.02 14.51
C MET A 151 -21.26 9.68 15.99
N ASP A 152 -20.19 8.97 16.36
CA ASP A 152 -19.86 8.76 17.77
C ASP A 152 -19.53 10.07 18.49
N ASP A 153 -19.79 10.13 19.79
CA ASP A 153 -19.68 11.38 20.55
C ASP A 153 -18.26 11.98 20.53
N LEU A 154 -17.23 11.13 20.56
CA LEU A 154 -15.83 11.56 20.47
C LEU A 154 -15.53 12.15 19.10
N THR A 155 -15.84 11.43 18.01
CA THR A 155 -15.62 11.91 16.65
C THR A 155 -16.43 13.18 16.39
N ARG A 156 -17.67 13.25 16.87
CA ARG A 156 -18.53 14.44 16.74
C ARG A 156 -17.93 15.63 17.49
N GLU A 157 -17.47 15.43 18.73
CA GLU A 157 -16.83 16.47 19.54
C GLU A 157 -15.62 17.03 18.81
N TYR A 158 -14.67 16.19 18.40
CA TYR A 158 -13.46 16.64 17.70
C TYR A 158 -13.73 17.23 16.31
N PHE A 159 -14.72 16.70 15.59
CA PHE A 159 -15.11 17.22 14.28
C PHE A 159 -15.73 18.62 14.38
N LEU A 160 -16.52 18.89 15.42
CA LEU A 160 -17.16 20.19 15.68
C LEU A 160 -16.30 21.16 16.49
N TYR A 161 -15.30 20.67 17.22
CA TYR A 161 -14.42 21.47 18.07
C TYR A 161 -13.76 22.66 17.36
N GLN A 162 -13.49 22.55 16.05
CA GLN A 162 -12.93 23.66 15.27
C GLN A 162 -13.97 24.69 14.78
N TYR A 163 -15.26 24.35 14.77
CA TYR A 163 -16.31 25.31 14.43
C TYR A 163 -16.54 26.34 15.54
N ASP A 164 -16.33 25.91 16.80
CA ASP A 164 -16.68 26.71 17.99
C ASP A 164 -15.52 27.58 18.52
N ARG A 165 -14.31 27.41 17.99
CA ARG A 165 -13.15 28.24 18.36
C ARG A 165 -12.87 29.27 17.27
N GLU A 166 -13.00 30.56 17.61
CA GLU A 166 -12.37 31.62 16.85
C GLU A 166 -10.88 31.27 16.68
N VAL A 167 -10.48 31.03 15.44
CA VAL A 167 -9.08 30.75 15.10
C VAL A 167 -8.26 31.95 15.56
N PRO A 168 -7.31 31.79 16.51
CA PRO A 168 -6.46 32.90 16.90
C PRO A 168 -5.77 33.43 15.65
N ARG A 169 -5.91 34.73 15.34
CA ARG A 169 -5.26 35.40 14.19
C ARG A 169 -3.71 35.32 14.23
N GLY A 170 -3.13 34.71 15.26
CA GLY A 170 -1.70 34.70 15.57
C GLY A 170 -0.82 33.97 14.57
N ASP A 171 -1.22 32.82 14.00
CA ASP A 171 -0.33 32.03 13.13
C ASP A 171 -1.06 31.40 11.94
N ALA A 172 -1.27 32.19 10.88
CA ALA A 172 -1.83 31.69 9.62
C ALA A 172 -1.05 30.46 9.10
N GLN A 173 0.28 30.45 9.28
CA GLN A 173 1.15 29.34 8.87
C GLN A 173 0.83 28.03 9.61
N LEU A 174 0.54 28.08 10.91
CA LEU A 174 0.17 26.89 11.70
C LEU A 174 -1.19 26.32 11.26
N ASN A 175 -2.14 27.20 10.93
CA ASN A 175 -3.45 26.77 10.43
C ASN A 175 -3.36 26.14 9.03
N PHE A 176 -2.56 26.72 8.13
CA PHE A 176 -2.27 26.11 6.84
C PHE A 176 -1.55 24.76 7.00
N LYS A 177 -0.61 24.67 7.95
CA LYS A 177 0.09 23.41 8.25
C LYS A 177 -0.87 22.32 8.73
N ARG A 178 -1.82 22.66 9.59
CA ARG A 178 -2.86 21.73 10.05
C ARG A 178 -3.73 21.26 8.89
N ALA A 179 -4.25 22.18 8.09
CA ALA A 179 -5.08 21.85 6.93
C ALA A 179 -4.34 20.97 5.91
N GLU A 180 -3.05 21.24 5.69
CA GLU A 180 -2.16 20.42 4.86
C GLU A 180 -2.07 18.96 5.37
N ILE A 181 -1.85 18.76 6.67
CA ILE A 181 -1.75 17.43 7.28
C ILE A 181 -3.11 16.72 7.22
N GLU A 182 -4.20 17.42 7.53
CA GLU A 182 -5.56 16.87 7.47
C GLU A 182 -5.93 16.41 6.06
N LEU A 183 -5.67 17.26 5.06
CA LEU A 183 -5.99 16.95 3.67
C LEU A 183 -5.16 15.78 3.13
N SER A 184 -3.88 15.72 3.49
CA SER A 184 -3.00 14.60 3.06
C SER A 184 -3.40 13.28 3.69
N ILE A 185 -3.75 13.25 4.98
CA ILE A 185 -4.26 12.04 5.66
C ILE A 185 -5.60 11.61 5.05
N MET A 186 -6.51 12.56 4.76
CA MET A 186 -7.78 12.27 4.10
C MET A 186 -7.56 11.73 2.68
N TYR A 187 -6.63 12.31 1.92
CA TYR A 187 -6.27 11.83 0.59
C TYR A 187 -5.74 10.40 0.64
N ASP A 188 -4.81 10.12 1.54
CA ASP A 188 -4.26 8.78 1.72
C ASP A 188 -5.35 7.77 2.12
N SER A 189 -6.27 8.18 2.99
CA SER A 189 -7.37 7.33 3.41
C SER A 189 -8.32 6.95 2.26
N LEU A 190 -8.65 7.90 1.38
CA LEU A 190 -9.68 7.71 0.36
C LEU A 190 -9.14 7.16 -0.97
N TYR A 191 -7.89 7.48 -1.31
CA TYR A 191 -7.35 7.26 -2.66
C TYR A 191 -6.11 6.37 -2.70
N THR A 192 -5.55 5.97 -1.55
CA THR A 192 -4.31 5.17 -1.51
C THR A 192 -4.48 3.82 -0.80
N LYS A 193 -3.52 2.91 -1.00
CA LYS A 193 -3.46 1.62 -0.29
C LYS A 193 -3.13 1.78 1.20
N SER A 194 -2.85 2.99 1.67
CA SER A 194 -2.37 3.29 3.03
C SER A 194 -3.20 2.62 4.12
N ARG A 195 -4.54 2.65 3.99
CA ARG A 195 -5.46 2.05 4.97
C ARG A 195 -5.30 0.54 5.11
N VAL A 196 -5.06 -0.18 4.02
CA VAL A 196 -4.83 -1.62 4.08
C VAL A 196 -3.48 -1.90 4.72
N ILE A 197 -2.47 -1.16 4.27
CA ILE A 197 -1.07 -1.29 4.69
C ILE A 197 -0.91 -1.07 6.20
N GLN A 198 -1.68 -0.13 6.77
CA GLN A 198 -1.63 0.18 8.21
C GLN A 198 -2.34 -0.87 9.09
N THR A 199 -3.10 -1.81 8.52
CA THR A 199 -3.72 -2.90 9.30
C THR A 199 -2.72 -4.00 9.64
N ARG A 200 -2.98 -4.75 10.72
CA ARG A 200 -2.16 -5.92 11.09
C ARG A 200 -2.13 -6.97 9.98
N SER A 201 -3.26 -7.24 9.33
CA SER A 201 -3.29 -8.24 8.26
C SER A 201 -2.54 -7.74 7.02
N GLY A 202 -2.63 -6.44 6.68
CA GLY A 202 -1.81 -5.84 5.62
C GLY A 202 -0.31 -5.99 5.90
N ALA A 203 0.13 -5.68 7.11
CA ALA A 203 1.53 -5.86 7.51
C ALA A 203 2.00 -7.33 7.39
N ILE A 204 1.15 -8.29 7.78
CA ILE A 204 1.45 -9.73 7.61
C ILE A 204 1.54 -10.10 6.13
N LEU A 205 0.59 -9.65 5.31
CA LEU A 205 0.56 -9.91 3.86
C LEU A 205 1.83 -9.37 3.18
N ARG A 206 2.33 -8.20 3.58
CA ARG A 206 3.61 -7.64 3.11
C ARG A 206 4.82 -8.47 3.52
N CYS A 207 4.85 -8.97 4.74
CA CYS A 207 5.92 -9.87 5.17
C CYS A 207 5.92 -11.16 4.33
N VAL A 208 4.74 -11.71 4.04
CA VAL A 208 4.57 -12.90 3.20
C VAL A 208 4.98 -12.62 1.76
N SER A 209 4.54 -11.49 1.19
CA SER A 209 4.90 -11.02 -0.16
C SER A 209 6.42 -10.85 -0.30
N PHE A 210 7.06 -10.08 0.58
CA PHE A 210 8.51 -9.89 0.59
C PHE A 210 9.28 -11.21 0.75
N ALA A 211 8.86 -12.08 1.68
CA ALA A 211 9.49 -13.39 1.83
C ALA A 211 9.33 -14.25 0.57
N SER A 212 8.14 -14.24 -0.05
CA SER A 212 7.85 -15.02 -1.26
C SER A 212 8.72 -14.60 -2.43
N ILE A 213 8.92 -13.29 -2.64
CA ILE A 213 9.72 -12.79 -3.75
C ILE A 213 11.21 -13.02 -3.55
N VAL A 214 11.71 -12.87 -2.31
CA VAL A 214 13.11 -13.16 -1.96
C VAL A 214 13.41 -14.64 -2.16
N VAL A 215 12.52 -15.54 -1.69
CA VAL A 215 12.69 -16.98 -1.89
C VAL A 215 12.62 -17.34 -3.37
N ALA A 216 11.67 -16.78 -4.12
CA ALA A 216 11.56 -17.00 -5.57
C ALA A 216 12.82 -16.56 -6.32
N PHE A 217 13.43 -15.43 -5.93
CA PHE A 217 14.67 -14.92 -6.50
C PHE A 217 15.86 -15.83 -6.18
N VAL A 218 16.01 -16.27 -4.92
CA VAL A 218 17.08 -17.19 -4.53
C VAL A 218 16.98 -18.52 -5.29
N LEU A 219 15.78 -19.06 -5.45
CA LEU A 219 15.55 -20.27 -6.24
C LEU A 219 15.90 -20.07 -7.72
N TYR A 220 15.54 -18.92 -8.30
CA TYR A 220 15.92 -18.55 -9.66
C TYR A 220 17.44 -18.46 -9.83
N VAL A 221 18.15 -17.78 -8.92
CA VAL A 221 19.61 -17.68 -8.94
C VAL A 221 20.27 -19.05 -8.82
N LYS A 222 19.80 -19.91 -7.89
CA LYS A 222 20.31 -21.28 -7.75
C LYS A 222 20.14 -22.09 -9.04
N MET A 223 18.98 -21.98 -9.68
CA MET A 223 18.71 -22.65 -10.95
C MET A 223 19.67 -22.17 -12.05
N MET A 224 19.87 -20.85 -12.15
CA MET A 224 20.75 -20.28 -13.17
C MET A 224 22.22 -20.69 -12.97
N VAL A 225 22.71 -20.65 -11.72
CA VAL A 225 24.07 -21.10 -11.38
C VAL A 225 24.23 -22.59 -11.68
N SER A 226 23.27 -23.43 -11.28
CA SER A 226 23.31 -24.87 -11.60
C SER A 226 23.32 -25.12 -13.11
N SER A 227 22.50 -24.39 -13.87
CA SER A 227 22.43 -24.50 -15.33
C SER A 227 23.76 -24.10 -15.99
N SER A 228 24.42 -23.06 -15.48
CA SER A 228 25.73 -22.63 -15.97
C SER A 228 26.84 -23.67 -15.75
N ALA A 229 26.78 -24.42 -14.64
CA ALA A 229 27.73 -25.50 -14.35
C ALA A 229 27.56 -26.72 -15.29
N TYR A 230 26.35 -27.01 -15.75
CA TYR A 230 26.10 -28.07 -16.74
C TYR A 230 26.44 -27.63 -18.18
N ALA A 231 26.38 -26.32 -18.48
CA ALA A 231 26.65 -25.79 -19.81
C ALA A 231 28.14 -25.85 -20.20
N GLU A 232 29.07 -25.88 -19.24
CA GLU A 232 30.52 -25.92 -19.49
C GLU A 232 30.99 -27.27 -20.08
N GLN A 233 30.16 -28.32 -20.03
CA GLN A 233 30.54 -29.68 -20.46
C GLN A 233 30.00 -30.10 -21.84
N THR A 234 29.08 -29.35 -22.47
CA THR A 234 28.47 -29.74 -23.76
C THR A 234 28.63 -28.63 -24.80
N THR A 235 29.84 -28.47 -25.31
CA THR A 235 30.11 -27.62 -26.48
C THR A 235 29.71 -28.39 -27.74
N SER A 236 28.45 -28.30 -28.15
CA SER A 236 28.07 -28.67 -29.53
C SER A 236 26.99 -27.74 -30.06
N VAL A 237 27.35 -26.97 -31.09
CA VAL A 237 26.48 -26.37 -32.12
C VAL A 237 25.12 -25.88 -31.63
N TYR A 238 25.10 -24.90 -30.74
CA TYR A 238 23.91 -24.07 -30.49
C TYR A 238 23.88 -22.93 -31.50
N ASN A 239 22.73 -22.69 -32.13
CA ASN A 239 22.53 -21.53 -32.99
C ASN A 239 22.77 -20.24 -32.19
N SER A 240 23.62 -19.35 -32.70
CA SER A 240 24.02 -18.10 -32.04
C SER A 240 22.84 -17.17 -31.71
N VAL A 241 21.71 -17.32 -32.42
CA VAL A 241 20.47 -16.57 -32.23
C VAL A 241 19.72 -17.04 -30.97
N ASP A 242 19.54 -18.34 -30.76
CA ASP A 242 18.83 -18.89 -29.61
C ASP A 242 19.59 -18.67 -28.30
N TYR A 243 20.92 -18.77 -28.37
CA TYR A 243 21.79 -18.43 -27.25
C TYR A 243 21.66 -16.96 -26.83
N ARG A 244 21.62 -16.04 -27.82
CA ARG A 244 21.42 -14.61 -27.55
C ARG A 244 20.05 -14.36 -26.92
N ARG A 245 18.99 -14.99 -27.43
CA ARG A 245 17.62 -14.85 -26.90
C ARG A 245 17.52 -15.29 -25.43
N SER A 246 18.09 -16.45 -25.10
CA SER A 246 18.12 -16.97 -23.73
C SER A 246 18.82 -16.01 -22.75
N ARG A 247 19.92 -15.36 -23.16
CA ARG A 247 20.60 -14.34 -22.35
C ARG A 247 19.76 -13.08 -22.12
N VAL A 248 19.00 -12.65 -23.12
CA VAL A 248 18.08 -11.51 -23.01
C VAL A 248 16.96 -11.83 -22.04
N ASP A 249 16.32 -13.00 -22.17
CA ASP A 249 15.23 -13.42 -21.28
C ASP A 249 15.70 -13.57 -19.83
N ALA A 250 16.93 -14.05 -19.62
CA ALA A 250 17.55 -14.10 -18.30
C ALA A 250 17.82 -12.70 -17.72
N ALA A 251 18.34 -11.77 -18.55
CA ALA A 251 18.59 -10.39 -18.13
C ALA A 251 17.29 -9.67 -17.74
N ILE A 252 16.23 -9.82 -18.54
CA ILE A 252 14.89 -9.28 -18.23
C ILE A 252 14.39 -9.82 -16.90
N THR A 253 14.45 -11.14 -16.70
CA THR A 253 13.98 -11.78 -15.47
C THR A 253 14.77 -11.30 -14.24
N TYR A 254 16.08 -11.11 -14.37
CA TYR A 254 16.91 -10.52 -13.31
C TYR A 254 16.48 -9.10 -12.94
N ILE A 255 16.25 -8.25 -13.94
CA ILE A 255 15.81 -6.87 -13.74
C ILE A 255 14.43 -6.85 -13.06
N LEU A 256 13.50 -7.72 -13.48
CA LEU A 256 12.17 -7.85 -12.87
C LEU A 256 12.27 -8.23 -11.38
N PHE A 257 13.11 -9.21 -11.04
CA PHE A 257 13.32 -9.59 -9.64
C PHE A 257 13.94 -8.46 -8.81
N ILE A 258 15.01 -7.83 -9.30
CA ILE A 258 15.67 -6.73 -8.59
C ILE A 258 14.68 -5.57 -8.37
N GLY A 259 13.97 -5.17 -9.43
CA GLY A 259 12.97 -4.10 -9.35
C GLY A 259 11.87 -4.43 -8.33
N ALA A 260 11.38 -5.67 -8.34
CA ALA A 260 10.31 -6.07 -7.43
C ALA A 260 10.78 -6.18 -5.97
N VAL A 261 12.00 -6.67 -5.70
CA VAL A 261 12.60 -6.66 -4.35
C VAL A 261 12.82 -5.23 -3.86
N CYS A 262 13.30 -4.33 -4.72
CA CYS A 262 13.47 -2.92 -4.37
C CYS A 262 12.13 -2.23 -4.05
N LEU A 263 11.09 -2.49 -4.83
CA LEU A 263 9.75 -1.95 -4.57
C LEU A 263 9.18 -2.47 -3.24
N GLU A 264 9.31 -3.76 -2.95
CA GLU A 264 8.89 -4.32 -1.66
C GLU A 264 9.66 -3.72 -0.49
N ALA A 265 10.97 -3.54 -0.62
CA ALA A 265 11.78 -2.91 0.41
C ALA A 265 11.31 -1.48 0.69
N CYS A 266 11.11 -0.67 -0.36
CA CYS A 266 10.53 0.68 -0.25
C CYS A 266 9.18 0.66 0.47
N SER A 267 8.30 -0.27 0.09
CA SER A 267 6.99 -0.44 0.70
C SER A 267 7.08 -0.76 2.18
N PHE A 268 7.96 -1.69 2.58
CA PHE A 268 8.21 -2.05 3.97
C PHE A 268 8.68 -0.86 4.80
N PHE A 269 9.56 -0.02 4.24
CA PHE A 269 9.99 1.22 4.89
C PHE A 269 8.79 2.16 5.13
N VAL A 270 7.94 2.38 4.11
CA VAL A 270 6.74 3.22 4.25
C VAL A 270 5.81 2.70 5.36
N VAL A 271 5.55 1.39 5.42
CA VAL A 271 4.72 0.78 6.47
C VAL A 271 5.31 1.06 7.85
N MET A 272 6.61 0.80 8.02
CA MET A 272 7.29 0.96 9.31
C MET A 272 7.24 2.42 9.77
N ILE A 273 7.35 3.38 8.85
CA ILE A 273 7.35 4.81 9.13
C ILE A 273 5.94 5.34 9.45
N MET A 274 4.90 4.88 8.74
CA MET A 274 3.53 5.38 8.87
C MET A 274 2.68 4.61 9.90
N SER A 275 3.06 3.37 10.22
CA SER A 275 2.40 2.55 11.24
C SER A 275 2.28 3.20 12.63
N PRO A 276 3.18 4.09 13.12
CA PRO A 276 3.04 4.72 14.43
C PRO A 276 1.88 5.71 14.53
N LEU A 277 1.32 6.19 13.41
CA LEU A 277 0.36 7.30 13.40
C LEU A 277 -0.99 6.91 14.00
N GLU A 278 -1.50 5.71 13.68
CA GLU A 278 -2.83 5.26 14.15
C GLU A 278 -2.81 4.59 15.53
N TRP A 279 -1.63 4.36 16.10
CA TRP A 279 -1.44 3.55 17.31
C TRP A 279 -1.51 4.29 18.66
N PRO A 280 -1.37 5.63 18.78
CA PRO A 280 -1.43 6.31 20.07
C PRO A 280 -2.86 6.39 20.63
N LEU A 281 -3.90 5.99 19.88
CA LEU A 281 -5.26 5.88 20.42
C LEU A 281 -5.51 4.55 21.17
N LEU A 282 -4.62 3.57 21.05
CA LEU A 282 -4.74 2.21 21.62
C LEU A 282 -3.82 2.00 22.85
N GLU A 283 -3.60 3.04 23.64
CA GLU A 283 -2.71 3.04 24.81
C GLU A 283 -3.11 2.06 25.93
N ALA A 284 -4.33 1.53 25.94
CA ALA A 284 -4.81 0.70 27.05
C ALA A 284 -4.20 -0.73 27.13
N ARG A 285 -3.37 -1.17 26.17
CA ARG A 285 -2.85 -2.57 26.16
C ARG A 285 -1.53 -2.76 25.39
N ALA A 286 -0.58 -1.83 25.48
CA ALA A 286 0.68 -1.92 24.74
C ALA A 286 1.67 -2.94 25.36
N GLY A 287 1.99 -4.02 24.63
CA GLY A 287 3.10 -4.93 24.98
C GLY A 287 4.46 -4.36 24.54
N TRP A 288 5.56 -4.89 25.09
CA TRP A 288 6.93 -4.40 24.89
C TRP A 288 7.33 -4.16 23.42
N CYS A 289 6.94 -5.03 22.48
CA CYS A 289 7.23 -4.85 21.05
C CYS A 289 6.59 -3.58 20.46
N ARG A 290 5.43 -3.13 20.98
CA ARG A 290 4.74 -1.92 20.49
C ARG A 290 5.45 -0.64 20.91
N VAL A 291 5.99 -0.59 22.12
CA VAL A 291 6.78 0.54 22.63
C VAL A 291 8.12 0.64 21.88
N LEU A 292 8.72 -0.49 21.53
CA LEU A 292 9.95 -0.52 20.76
C LEU A 292 9.72 0.00 19.32
N LEU A 293 8.64 -0.44 18.68
CA LEU A 293 8.28 0.00 17.32
C LEU A 293 7.99 1.51 17.26
N THR A 294 7.24 2.07 18.22
CA THR A 294 7.00 3.53 18.25
C THR A 294 8.27 4.32 18.54
N ARG A 295 9.16 3.82 19.42
CA ARG A 295 10.46 4.46 19.70
C ARG A 295 11.41 4.47 18.50
N VAL A 296 11.33 3.48 17.61
CA VAL A 296 12.19 3.40 16.42
C VAL A 296 11.59 4.17 15.25
N ALA A 297 10.28 4.04 15.04
CA ALA A 297 9.62 4.59 13.87
C ALA A 297 9.35 6.10 13.97
N TRP A 298 9.08 6.65 15.15
CA TRP A 298 8.86 8.10 15.31
C TRP A 298 10.10 8.95 14.96
N PRO A 299 11.32 8.63 15.43
CA PRO A 299 12.53 9.32 14.99
C PRO A 299 12.79 9.19 13.49
N MET A 300 12.47 8.05 12.88
CA MET A 300 12.62 7.85 11.44
C MET A 300 11.61 8.70 10.66
N PHE A 301 10.36 8.76 11.11
CA PHE A 301 9.34 9.65 10.54
C PHE A 301 9.79 11.11 10.60
N MET A 302 10.27 11.59 11.75
CA MET A 302 10.77 12.97 11.89
C MET A 302 11.98 13.29 11.00
N ARG A 303 12.82 12.30 10.67
CA ARG A 303 13.94 12.50 9.73
C ARG A 303 13.48 12.68 8.28
N ILE A 304 12.41 11.98 7.90
CA ILE A 304 11.91 11.96 6.53
C ILE A 304 10.88 13.08 6.29
N GLN A 305 10.05 13.32 7.29
CA GLN A 305 8.96 14.28 7.31
C GLN A 305 9.07 15.20 8.53
N PRO A 306 10.11 16.07 8.59
CA PRO A 306 10.23 17.06 9.65
C PRO A 306 9.10 18.08 9.55
N GLU A 307 8.79 18.76 10.67
CA GLU A 307 7.75 19.79 10.75
C GLU A 307 7.88 20.88 9.66
N THR A 308 9.11 21.20 9.30
CA THR A 308 9.47 22.21 8.29
C THR A 308 9.20 21.77 6.86
N LYS A 309 9.04 20.47 6.60
CA LYS A 309 8.83 19.92 5.26
C LYS A 309 7.32 19.88 4.93
N PRO A 310 6.90 20.35 3.74
CA PRO A 310 5.51 20.25 3.32
C PRO A 310 5.15 18.78 2.98
N TRP A 311 3.88 18.43 3.20
CA TRP A 311 3.30 17.11 2.94
C TRP A 311 2.93 16.90 1.48
N TRP A 312 2.84 17.98 0.71
CA TRP A 312 2.65 17.97 -0.73
C TRP A 312 3.59 19.00 -1.38
N SER A 313 3.67 19.01 -2.71
CA SER A 313 4.63 19.82 -3.47
C SER A 313 4.41 21.34 -3.36
N ASN A 314 3.38 21.81 -2.64
CA ASN A 314 2.86 23.19 -2.70
C ASN A 314 2.59 23.69 -4.14
N SER A 315 2.47 22.75 -5.08
CA SER A 315 2.34 22.99 -6.50
C SER A 315 1.26 22.06 -7.05
N MET A 316 0.07 22.60 -7.27
CA MET A 316 -0.95 21.96 -8.12
C MET A 316 -0.79 22.54 -9.53
N GLY A 317 -0.83 21.69 -10.55
CA GLY A 317 -0.94 22.14 -11.94
C GLY A 317 -2.17 23.03 -12.07
N GLN A 318 -1.96 24.33 -12.18
CA GLN A 318 -3.01 25.33 -12.01
C GLN A 318 -4.03 25.25 -13.15
N TYR A 319 -5.26 24.85 -12.85
CA TYR A 319 -6.40 25.51 -13.47
C TYR A 319 -6.66 26.77 -12.65
N ASN A 320 -6.10 27.89 -13.08
CA ASN A 320 -6.25 29.15 -12.38
C ASN A 320 -7.65 29.71 -12.69
N PHE A 321 -8.60 29.51 -11.78
CA PHE A 321 -10.00 29.93 -11.95
C PHE A 321 -10.10 31.43 -12.32
N LEU A 322 -9.19 32.25 -11.80
CA LEU A 322 -9.10 33.68 -12.11
C LEU A 322 -8.70 33.95 -13.56
N SER A 323 -7.76 33.18 -14.15
CA SER A 323 -7.40 33.36 -15.56
C SER A 323 -8.51 32.90 -16.52
N SER A 324 -9.29 31.89 -16.14
CA SER A 324 -10.45 31.43 -16.91
C SER A 324 -11.62 32.43 -16.88
N CYS A 325 -11.79 33.19 -15.80
CA CYS A 325 -12.81 34.23 -15.70
C CYS A 325 -12.39 35.54 -16.37
N CYS A 326 -11.10 35.91 -16.32
CA CYS A 326 -10.61 37.17 -16.90
C CYS A 326 -10.34 37.10 -18.42
N ASN A 327 -10.22 35.91 -19.03
CA ASN A 327 -10.01 35.77 -20.48
C ASN A 327 -11.31 35.70 -21.31
N LYS A 328 -12.46 36.04 -20.72
CA LYS A 328 -13.71 36.29 -21.45
C LYS A 328 -14.14 37.74 -21.24
N SER A 329 -13.40 38.66 -21.86
CA SER A 329 -13.79 40.05 -22.05
C SER A 329 -13.45 40.48 -23.46
#